data_AF-A0A4Y2MLS7-F1
#
_entry.id   AF-A0A4Y2MLS7-F1
#
_cell.length_a   1.000
_cell.length_b   1.000
_cell.length_c   1.000
_cell.angle_alpha   90.00
_cell.angle_beta   90.00
_cell.angle_gamma   90.00
#
_symmetry.space_group_name_H-M   'P 1'
#
loop_
_entity.id
_entity.type
_entity.pdbx_description
1 polymer ?
#
loop_
_entity_poly.entity_id
_entity_poly.type
_entity_poly.pdbx_seq_one_letter_code
_entity_poly.pdbx_strand_id
1 'polypeptide(L)'
;MSASKNEFEEAIVFAEDLICRFFHDYGVSYSPSTSGARYRNDLYIRRHFNEDILKMVSFFSRMLTKPYYKTNYFPRGYNVLDFLHYCGRVAFEALRDFRYGIEESGDHAINSIASYLNEFISSGEFERNGGWSELKEVSSKLCKWQVFCSVVCIGNKYGDFTGQNAENASNRLQTTSAEKS
;
A
#
# COMPACT_ATOMS: atom_id res chain seq x y z
N MET A 1 -18.65 9.76 25.47
CA MET A 1 -17.83 10.52 24.49
C MET A 1 -16.36 10.19 24.73
N SER A 2 -15.77 9.25 23.98
CA SER A 2 -14.32 8.95 24.04
C SER A 2 -13.79 8.15 22.83
N ALA A 3 -14.53 8.02 21.72
CA ALA A 3 -14.12 7.19 20.57
C ALA A 3 -13.10 7.89 19.64
N SER A 4 -13.21 9.22 19.46
CA SER A 4 -12.46 9.95 18.42
C SER A 4 -10.96 10.10 18.66
N LYS A 5 -10.46 9.97 19.90
CA LYS A 5 -9.02 10.06 20.18
C LYS A 5 -8.25 8.80 19.77
N ASN A 6 -8.87 7.62 19.90
CA ASN A 6 -8.21 6.35 19.61
C ASN A 6 -8.06 6.14 18.09
N GLU A 7 -9.05 6.58 17.31
CA GLU A 7 -9.11 6.40 15.85
C GLU A 7 -8.04 7.20 15.09
N PHE A 8 -7.81 8.46 15.47
CA PHE A 8 -6.76 9.27 14.84
C PHE A 8 -5.36 8.79 15.23
N GLU A 9 -5.18 8.32 16.48
CA GLU A 9 -3.93 7.74 16.95
C GLU A 9 -3.58 6.45 16.18
N GLU A 10 -4.57 5.60 15.90
CA GLU A 10 -4.40 4.42 15.03
C GLU A 10 -3.93 4.79 13.62
N ALA A 11 -4.53 5.82 13.02
CA ALA A 11 -4.15 6.29 11.69
C ALA A 11 -2.72 6.87 11.65
N ILE A 12 -2.30 7.60 12.70
CA ILE A 12 -0.93 8.12 12.82
C ILE A 12 0.09 6.99 12.89
N VAL A 13 -0.12 6.01 13.79
CA VAL A 13 0.85 4.91 13.97
C VAL A 13 0.94 4.09 12.69
N PHE A 14 -0.18 3.82 12.01
CA PHE A 14 -0.17 3.17 10.70
C PHE A 14 0.70 3.95 9.69
N ALA A 15 0.53 5.26 9.61
CA ALA A 15 1.27 6.10 8.68
C ALA A 15 2.77 6.17 9.04
N GLU A 16 3.12 6.21 10.33
CA GLU A 16 4.51 6.15 10.80
C GLU A 16 5.18 4.84 10.40
N ASP A 17 4.57 3.69 10.71
CA ASP A 17 5.12 2.37 10.38
C ASP A 17 5.33 2.24 8.86
N LEU A 18 4.36 2.72 8.08
CA LEU A 18 4.44 2.73 6.63
C LEU A 18 5.61 3.58 6.12
N ILE A 19 5.73 4.84 6.55
CA ILE A 19 6.75 5.77 6.05
C ILE A 19 8.14 5.35 6.52
N CYS A 20 8.30 4.97 7.78
CA CYS A 20 9.57 4.49 8.32
C CYS A 20 10.06 3.29 7.52
N ARG A 21 9.17 2.31 7.30
CA ARG A 21 9.57 1.09 6.60
C ARG A 21 9.78 1.31 5.11
N PHE A 22 8.98 2.16 4.48
CA PHE A 22 9.20 2.58 3.10
C PHE A 22 10.56 3.27 2.95
N PHE A 23 10.92 4.24 3.79
CA PHE A 23 12.21 4.93 3.72
C PHE A 23 13.37 3.96 3.93
N HIS A 24 13.23 3.05 4.89
CA HIS A 24 14.21 2.00 5.16
C HIS A 24 14.45 1.10 3.93
N ASP A 25 13.40 0.67 3.22
CA ASP A 25 13.52 -0.15 2.01
C ASP A 25 14.23 0.60 0.85
N TYR A 26 14.24 1.93 0.90
CA TYR A 26 14.99 2.81 -0.02
C TYR A 26 16.33 3.30 0.55
N GLY A 27 16.82 2.69 1.63
CA GLY A 27 18.13 2.97 2.23
C GLY A 27 18.22 4.29 2.99
N VAL A 28 17.09 4.88 3.37
CA VAL A 28 17.04 6.12 4.15
C VAL A 28 16.71 5.80 5.60
N SER A 29 17.58 6.23 6.51
CA SER A 29 17.28 6.20 7.95
C SER A 29 16.44 7.41 8.30
N TYR A 30 15.23 7.16 8.80
CA TYR A 30 14.26 8.20 9.16
C TYR A 30 13.66 7.88 10.52
N SER A 31 13.52 8.91 11.34
CA SER A 31 12.82 8.86 12.62
C SER A 31 11.77 9.96 12.64
N PRO A 32 10.47 9.62 12.71
CA PRO A 32 9.40 10.61 12.82
C PRO A 32 9.61 11.52 14.01
N SER A 33 9.33 12.81 13.85
CA SER A 33 9.21 13.75 14.97
C SER A 33 7.82 13.68 15.61
N THR A 34 6.83 13.13 14.88
CA THR A 34 5.49 12.88 15.40
C THR A 34 5.53 11.90 16.58
N SER A 35 4.69 12.17 17.58
CA SER A 35 4.73 11.48 18.87
C SER A 35 4.18 10.05 18.87
N GLY A 36 4.13 9.34 17.73
CA GLY A 36 3.72 7.93 17.68
C GLY A 36 4.54 7.02 18.61
N ALA A 37 5.76 7.43 19.00
CA ALA A 37 6.53 6.79 20.07
C ALA A 37 5.80 6.71 21.42
N ARG A 38 4.90 7.66 21.75
CA ARG A 38 4.04 7.59 22.95
C ARG A 38 2.91 6.55 22.81
N TYR A 39 2.49 6.23 21.59
CA TYR A 39 1.36 5.37 21.26
C TYR A 39 1.77 3.94 20.82
N ARG A 40 3.03 3.75 20.43
CA ARG A 40 3.64 2.47 20.01
C ARG A 40 3.68 1.38 21.09
N ASN A 41 3.43 1.72 22.36
CA ASN A 41 3.30 0.76 23.45
C ASN A 41 1.99 -0.04 23.38
N ASP A 42 1.02 0.41 22.56
CA ASP A 42 -0.21 -0.33 22.37
C ASP A 42 -0.05 -1.37 21.24
N LEU A 43 0.13 -2.64 21.64
CA LEU A 43 0.25 -3.81 20.77
C LEU A 43 -0.93 -3.95 19.80
N TYR A 44 -2.07 -3.32 20.09
CA TYR A 44 -3.24 -3.32 19.24
C TYR A 44 -2.99 -2.61 17.90
N ILE A 45 -2.34 -1.44 17.94
CA ILE A 45 -2.17 -0.58 16.77
C ILE A 45 -1.15 -1.16 15.77
N ARG A 46 -0.11 -1.82 16.28
CA ARG A 46 0.88 -2.56 15.45
C ARG A 46 0.26 -3.70 14.63
N ARG A 47 -0.97 -4.15 14.93
CA ARG A 47 -1.60 -5.28 14.23
C ARG A 47 -2.13 -4.90 12.86
N HIS A 48 -2.29 -3.62 12.53
CA HIS A 48 -2.97 -3.19 11.30
C HIS A 48 -2.04 -3.12 10.09
N PHE A 49 -0.76 -2.81 10.31
CA PHE A 49 0.25 -2.82 9.26
C PHE A 49 0.67 -4.25 8.89
N ASN A 50 0.85 -4.54 7.59
CA ASN A 50 1.47 -5.78 7.13
C ASN A 50 2.42 -5.51 5.95
N GLU A 51 3.33 -6.46 5.69
CA GLU A 51 4.32 -6.36 4.62
C GLU A 51 3.69 -6.29 3.20
N ASP A 52 2.48 -6.82 3.01
CA ASP A 52 1.81 -6.76 1.71
C ASP A 52 1.32 -5.34 1.39
N ILE A 53 0.85 -4.58 2.40
CA ILE A 53 0.52 -3.16 2.26
C ILE A 53 1.76 -2.39 1.80
N LEU A 54 2.91 -2.61 2.46
CA LEU A 54 4.17 -1.97 2.10
C LEU A 54 4.60 -2.28 0.66
N LYS A 55 4.52 -3.54 0.25
CA LYS A 55 4.84 -3.97 -1.13
C LYS A 55 3.95 -3.27 -2.14
N MET A 56 2.65 -3.14 -1.85
CA MET A 56 1.72 -2.45 -2.72
C MET A 56 1.99 -0.95 -2.80
N VAL A 57 2.25 -0.29 -1.68
CA VAL A 57 2.67 1.12 -1.64
C VAL A 57 3.95 1.31 -2.46
N SER A 58 4.92 0.40 -2.32
CA SER A 58 6.18 0.40 -3.09
C SER A 58 6.00 0.06 -4.57
N PHE A 59 4.97 -0.70 -4.91
CA PHE A 59 4.60 -0.94 -6.31
C PHE A 59 3.97 0.31 -6.91
N PHE A 60 2.99 0.91 -6.23
CA PHE A 60 2.34 2.13 -6.69
C PHE A 60 3.31 3.31 -6.78
N SER A 61 4.27 3.44 -5.86
CA SER A 61 5.29 4.49 -5.93
C SER A 61 6.12 4.45 -7.23
N ARG A 62 6.35 3.26 -7.80
CA ARG A 62 7.12 3.06 -9.04
C ARG A 62 6.28 3.21 -10.31
N MET A 63 4.97 3.09 -10.21
CA MET A 63 4.04 3.21 -11.34
C MET A 63 3.73 4.67 -11.72
N LEU A 64 4.25 5.64 -10.95
CA LEU A 64 3.97 7.07 -11.11
C LEU A 64 4.76 7.67 -12.26
N THR A 65 4.20 7.60 -13.47
CA THR A 65 4.80 8.19 -14.68
C THR A 65 4.26 9.59 -15.03
N LYS A 66 3.35 10.16 -14.25
CA LYS A 66 2.83 11.52 -14.50
C LYS A 66 2.83 12.43 -13.26
N PRO A 67 3.23 13.71 -13.42
CA PRO A 67 3.12 14.71 -12.36
C PRO A 67 1.65 15.05 -12.12
N TYR A 68 1.05 14.49 -11.07
CA TYR A 68 -0.31 14.83 -10.63
C TYR A 68 -0.25 16.01 -9.66
N TYR A 69 -0.04 17.21 -10.18
CA TYR A 69 -0.28 18.46 -9.45
C TYR A 69 -1.71 18.89 -9.76
N LYS A 70 -2.58 18.96 -8.74
CA LYS A 70 -4.02 19.32 -8.80
C LYS A 70 -4.98 18.26 -9.35
N THR A 71 -5.45 17.39 -8.47
CA THR A 71 -6.81 16.81 -8.59
C THR A 71 -7.28 16.47 -7.19
N ASN A 72 -8.53 16.81 -6.85
CA ASN A 72 -9.25 16.23 -5.72
C ASN A 72 -9.17 14.71 -5.89
N TYR A 73 -8.28 14.07 -5.13
CA TYR A 73 -7.64 12.85 -5.61
C TYR A 73 -8.62 11.67 -5.71
N PHE A 74 -9.75 11.69 -5.00
CA PHE A 74 -10.82 10.69 -5.16
C PHE A 74 -12.23 11.29 -4.97
N PRO A 75 -13.05 11.41 -6.02
CA PRO A 75 -14.37 12.03 -5.94
C PRO A 75 -15.50 11.12 -5.41
N ARG A 76 -15.22 9.89 -4.92
CA ARG A 76 -16.24 8.84 -4.72
C ARG A 76 -16.22 8.10 -3.37
N GLY A 77 -15.62 8.67 -2.33
CA GLY A 77 -15.54 8.04 -1.00
C GLY A 77 -14.38 7.05 -0.85
N TYR A 78 -14.34 6.32 0.26
CA TYR A 78 -13.24 5.41 0.59
C TYR A 78 -13.16 4.20 -0.36
N ASN A 79 -12.00 4.01 -0.98
CA ASN A 79 -11.64 2.78 -1.70
C ASN A 79 -10.20 2.38 -1.35
N VAL A 80 -9.97 1.10 -1.11
CA VAL A 80 -8.66 0.58 -0.66
C VAL A 80 -7.56 0.76 -1.70
N LEU A 81 -7.84 0.51 -2.99
CA LEU A 81 -6.85 0.65 -4.07
C LEU A 81 -6.39 2.11 -4.18
N ASP A 82 -7.37 3.00 -4.14
CA ASP A 82 -7.18 4.44 -4.21
C ASP A 82 -6.35 4.94 -3.02
N PHE A 83 -6.65 4.46 -1.82
CA PHE A 83 -5.87 4.74 -0.61
C PHE A 83 -4.43 4.23 -0.71
N LEU A 84 -4.22 2.98 -1.15
CA LEU A 84 -2.86 2.42 -1.33
C LEU A 84 -2.05 3.20 -2.38
N HIS A 85 -2.71 3.64 -3.46
CA HIS A 85 -2.09 4.46 -4.49
C HIS A 85 -1.72 5.85 -3.95
N TYR A 86 -2.61 6.48 -3.17
CA TYR A 86 -2.33 7.73 -2.46
C TYR A 86 -1.11 7.61 -1.54
N CYS A 87 -1.08 6.57 -0.71
CA CYS A 87 0.05 6.25 0.16
C CYS A 87 1.36 6.11 -0.64
N GLY A 88 1.34 5.38 -1.76
CA GLY A 88 2.50 5.22 -2.65
C GLY A 88 3.02 6.55 -3.20
N ARG A 89 2.12 7.46 -3.56
CA ARG A 89 2.47 8.79 -4.07
C ARG A 89 3.07 9.67 -3.00
N VAL A 90 2.40 9.79 -1.86
CA VAL A 90 2.85 10.64 -0.74
C VAL A 90 4.19 10.16 -0.19
N ALA A 91 4.36 8.85 0.00
CA ALA A 91 5.62 8.27 0.46
C ALA A 91 6.77 8.52 -0.53
N PHE A 92 6.51 8.41 -1.83
CA PHE A 92 7.54 8.66 -2.86
C PHE A 92 7.97 10.12 -2.93
N GLU A 93 7.01 11.06 -2.91
CA GLU A 93 7.33 12.48 -2.94
C GLU A 93 8.09 12.89 -1.67
N ALA A 94 7.69 12.39 -0.50
CA ALA A 94 8.44 12.62 0.73
C ALA A 94 9.85 12.03 0.68
N LEU A 95 10.02 10.79 0.20
CA LEU A 95 11.36 10.21 0.03
C LEU A 95 12.24 11.05 -0.90
N ARG A 96 11.66 11.56 -2.00
CA ARG A 96 12.37 12.42 -2.94
C ARG A 96 12.80 13.73 -2.27
N ASP A 97 11.88 14.41 -1.61
CA ASP A 97 12.12 15.69 -0.96
C ASP A 97 13.11 15.55 0.21
N PHE A 98 13.01 14.46 0.98
CA PHE A 98 13.98 14.09 2.02
C PHE A 98 15.39 13.93 1.45
N ARG A 99 15.54 13.26 0.30
CA ARG A 99 16.83 13.12 -0.39
C ARG A 99 17.39 14.45 -0.91
N TYR A 100 16.55 15.48 -1.07
CA TYR A 100 16.96 16.85 -1.37
C TYR A 100 17.22 17.70 -0.12
N GLY A 101 17.18 17.10 1.08
CA GLY A 101 17.47 17.77 2.35
C GLY A 101 16.25 18.43 3.02
N ILE A 102 15.03 18.12 2.57
CA ILE A 102 13.80 18.58 3.22
C ILE A 102 13.36 17.49 4.19
N GLU A 103 13.99 17.45 5.37
CA GLU A 103 13.82 16.36 6.33
C GLU A 103 12.38 16.27 6.89
N GLU A 104 11.68 17.41 6.98
CA GLU A 104 10.30 17.49 7.49
C GLU A 104 9.27 16.85 6.55
N SER A 105 9.66 16.53 5.31
CA SER A 105 8.78 15.90 4.32
C SER A 105 8.25 14.55 4.77
N GLY A 106 9.01 13.80 5.58
CA GLY A 106 8.57 12.54 6.18
C GLY A 106 7.38 12.74 7.14
N ASP A 107 7.44 13.76 8.00
CA ASP A 107 6.38 14.07 8.95
C ASP A 107 5.15 14.65 8.25
N HIS A 108 5.35 15.44 7.20
CA HIS A 108 4.26 15.90 6.35
C HIS A 108 3.55 14.74 5.65
N ALA A 109 4.28 13.73 5.19
CA ALA A 109 3.69 12.51 4.62
C ALA A 109 2.87 11.72 5.65
N ILE A 110 3.42 11.52 6.86
CA ILE A 110 2.71 10.83 7.95
C ILE A 110 1.40 11.54 8.25
N ASN A 111 1.44 12.85 8.47
CA ASN A 111 0.25 13.64 8.77
C ASN A 111 -0.77 13.61 7.64
N SER A 112 -0.31 13.64 6.38
CA SER A 112 -1.20 13.59 5.21
C SER A 112 -1.93 12.25 5.11
N ILE A 113 -1.21 11.13 5.25
CA ILE A 113 -1.79 9.78 5.22
C ILE A 113 -2.75 9.57 6.39
N ALA A 114 -2.34 9.96 7.60
CA ALA A 114 -3.15 9.80 8.80
C ALA A 114 -4.44 10.64 8.74
N SER A 115 -4.34 11.89 8.29
CA SER A 115 -5.51 12.78 8.15
C SER A 115 -6.49 12.26 7.12
N TYR A 116 -5.97 11.79 5.97
CA TYR A 116 -6.79 11.18 4.92
C TYR A 116 -7.54 9.95 5.45
N LEU A 117 -6.83 9.02 6.10
CA LEU A 117 -7.46 7.82 6.64
C LEU A 117 -8.50 8.15 7.74
N ASN A 118 -8.17 9.10 8.61
CA ASN A 118 -9.05 9.50 9.70
C ASN A 118 -10.36 10.16 9.23
N GLU A 119 -10.36 10.85 8.09
CA GLU A 119 -11.58 11.37 7.47
C GLU A 119 -12.58 10.22 7.18
N PHE A 120 -12.09 9.09 6.67
CA PHE A 120 -12.93 7.93 6.35
C PHE A 120 -13.29 7.09 7.58
N ILE A 121 -12.40 7.03 8.59
CA ILE A 121 -12.73 6.42 9.88
C ILE A 121 -13.84 7.22 10.56
N SER A 122 -13.68 8.55 10.66
CA SER A 122 -14.64 9.45 11.33
C SER A 122 -16.01 9.48 10.66
N SER A 123 -16.08 9.31 9.34
CA SER A 123 -17.35 9.20 8.59
C SER A 123 -17.96 7.79 8.61
N GLY A 124 -17.25 6.82 9.18
CA GLY A 124 -17.60 5.40 9.19
C GLY A 124 -17.55 4.73 7.81
N GLU A 125 -17.09 5.43 6.77
CA GLU A 125 -16.90 4.83 5.43
C GLU A 125 -15.85 3.73 5.45
N PHE A 126 -14.79 3.90 6.25
CA PHE A 126 -13.74 2.91 6.40
C PHE A 126 -14.31 1.57 6.87
N GLU A 127 -15.08 1.57 7.96
CA GLU A 127 -15.71 0.36 8.52
C GLU A 127 -16.78 -0.24 7.60
N ARG A 128 -17.58 0.61 6.91
CA ARG A 128 -18.57 0.12 5.93
C ARG A 128 -17.93 -0.61 4.75
N ASN A 129 -16.67 -0.30 4.45
CA ASN A 129 -15.88 -0.95 3.41
C ASN A 129 -14.92 -2.02 3.98
N GLY A 130 -15.21 -2.58 5.16
CA GLY A 130 -14.45 -3.70 5.75
C GLY A 130 -13.17 -3.29 6.49
N GLY A 131 -12.91 -2.00 6.60
CA GLY A 131 -11.88 -1.40 7.44
C GLY A 131 -10.49 -2.00 7.25
N TRP A 132 -9.79 -2.25 8.36
CA TRP A 132 -8.43 -2.78 8.36
C TRP A 132 -8.32 -4.19 7.76
N SER A 133 -9.39 -5.00 7.86
CA SER A 133 -9.41 -6.35 7.31
C SER A 133 -9.42 -6.33 5.79
N GLU A 134 -10.26 -5.49 5.19
CA GLU A 134 -10.31 -5.31 3.74
C GLU A 134 -8.99 -4.75 3.21
N LEU A 135 -8.40 -3.77 3.90
CA LEU A 135 -7.11 -3.20 3.52
C LEU A 135 -6.02 -4.28 3.40
N LYS A 136 -5.95 -5.21 4.37
CA LYS A 136 -5.01 -6.33 4.35
C LYS A 136 -5.33 -7.34 3.26
N GLU A 137 -6.61 -7.68 3.10
CA GLU A 137 -7.05 -8.67 2.12
C GLU A 137 -6.75 -8.23 0.69
N VAL A 138 -7.13 -7.00 0.34
CA VAL A 138 -6.88 -6.41 -0.98
C VAL A 138 -5.38 -6.31 -1.24
N SER A 139 -4.59 -5.83 -0.26
CA SER A 139 -3.13 -5.73 -0.41
C SER A 139 -2.49 -7.10 -0.66
N SER A 140 -2.92 -8.14 0.06
CA SER A 140 -2.40 -9.50 -0.11
C SER A 140 -2.79 -10.11 -1.45
N LYS A 141 -4.05 -9.93 -1.88
CA LYS A 141 -4.51 -10.35 -3.21
C LYS A 141 -3.67 -9.70 -4.30
N LEU A 142 -3.47 -8.39 -4.25
CA LEU A 142 -2.69 -7.66 -5.26
C LEU A 142 -1.22 -8.08 -5.27
N CYS A 143 -0.60 -8.34 -4.12
CA CYS A 143 0.76 -8.87 -4.06
C CYS A 143 0.89 -10.21 -4.79
N LYS A 144 -0.08 -11.12 -4.60
CA LYS A 144 -0.11 -12.41 -5.33
C LYS A 144 -0.25 -12.20 -6.84
N TRP A 145 -1.07 -11.24 -7.26
CA TRP A 145 -1.21 -10.86 -8.67
C TRP A 145 0.05 -10.20 -9.23
N GLN A 146 0.77 -9.39 -8.46
CA GLN A 146 2.05 -8.81 -8.87
C GLN A 146 3.09 -9.92 -9.09
N VAL A 147 3.16 -10.91 -8.20
CA VAL A 147 4.02 -12.09 -8.39
C VAL A 147 3.62 -12.82 -9.67
N PHE A 148 2.33 -13.01 -9.94
CA PHE A 148 1.84 -13.62 -11.17
C PHE A 148 2.27 -12.83 -12.42
N CYS A 149 2.02 -11.52 -12.46
CA CYS A 149 2.43 -10.66 -13.58
C CYS A 149 3.95 -10.61 -13.75
N SER A 150 4.71 -10.65 -12.66
CA SER A 150 6.18 -10.69 -12.71
C SER A 150 6.69 -12.03 -13.24
N VAL A 151 6.09 -13.16 -12.83
CA VAL A 151 6.43 -14.50 -13.34
C VAL A 151 6.06 -14.63 -14.82
N VAL A 152 4.91 -14.11 -15.25
CA VAL A 152 4.49 -14.11 -16.67
C VAL A 152 5.40 -13.18 -17.50
N CYS A 153 5.76 -12.01 -17.00
CA CYS A 153 6.67 -11.09 -17.69
C CYS A 153 8.15 -11.58 -17.69
N ILE A 154 8.60 -12.30 -16.67
CA ILE A 154 9.92 -12.95 -16.64
C ILE A 154 9.94 -14.18 -17.57
N GLY A 155 8.84 -14.93 -17.65
CA GLY A 155 8.65 -15.99 -18.64
C GLY A 155 8.76 -15.49 -20.09
N ASN A 156 8.37 -14.25 -20.36
CA ASN A 156 8.53 -13.62 -21.67
C ASN A 156 9.87 -12.91 -21.89
N LYS A 157 10.66 -12.61 -20.84
CA LYS A 157 12.02 -12.03 -21.00
C LYS A 157 13.13 -13.08 -21.13
N TYR A 158 12.85 -14.33 -20.80
CA TYR A 158 13.76 -15.48 -21.02
C TYR A 158 13.15 -16.54 -21.95
N GLY A 159 12.12 -16.17 -22.70
CA GLY A 159 11.27 -17.07 -23.48
C GLY A 159 11.43 -16.96 -24.99
N ASP A 160 12.60 -16.54 -25.51
CA ASP A 160 12.98 -16.89 -26.87
C ASP A 160 13.86 -18.13 -26.81
N PHE A 161 13.22 -19.30 -26.80
CA PHE A 161 13.51 -20.39 -27.74
C PHE A 161 12.40 -21.45 -27.59
N THR A 162 11.58 -21.53 -28.65
CA THR A 162 10.53 -22.54 -28.93
C THR A 162 9.16 -22.31 -28.28
N GLY A 163 8.19 -21.91 -29.11
CA GLY A 163 6.77 -21.75 -28.80
C GLY A 163 6.02 -23.06 -28.52
N GLN A 164 6.54 -23.91 -27.63
CA GLN A 164 5.88 -25.14 -27.17
C GLN A 164 5.31 -25.03 -25.74
N ASN A 165 5.71 -24.01 -24.95
CA ASN A 165 5.29 -23.91 -23.55
C ASN A 165 3.95 -23.17 -23.34
N ALA A 166 3.54 -22.32 -24.28
CA ALA A 166 2.23 -21.64 -24.21
C ALA A 166 1.07 -22.63 -24.46
N GLU A 167 1.23 -23.56 -25.41
CA GLU A 167 0.24 -24.62 -25.67
C GLU A 167 0.14 -25.61 -24.51
N ASN A 168 1.25 -25.95 -23.84
CA ASN A 168 1.24 -26.86 -22.69
C ASN A 168 0.56 -26.29 -21.44
N ALA A 169 0.64 -24.97 -21.22
CA ALA A 169 -0.08 -24.31 -20.13
C ALA A 169 -1.59 -24.20 -20.41
N SER A 170 -1.97 -23.98 -21.67
CA SER A 170 -3.38 -23.93 -22.09
C SER A 170 -4.04 -25.33 -22.06
N ASN A 171 -3.33 -26.37 -22.51
CA ASN A 171 -3.85 -27.74 -22.52
C ASN A 171 -4.01 -28.35 -21.12
N ARG A 172 -3.18 -27.96 -20.14
CA ARG A 172 -3.33 -28.41 -18.74
C ARG A 172 -4.58 -27.86 -18.05
N LEU A 173 -5.12 -26.72 -18.51
CA LEU A 173 -6.34 -26.13 -17.95
C LEU A 173 -7.61 -26.78 -18.53
N GLN A 174 -7.58 -27.31 -19.76
CA GLN A 174 -8.72 -28.00 -20.36
C GLN A 174 -8.92 -29.42 -19.81
N THR A 175 -7.86 -30.14 -19.48
CA THR A 175 -7.98 -31.51 -18.93
C THR A 175 -8.51 -31.54 -17.50
N THR A 176 -8.27 -30.51 -16.68
CA THR A 176 -8.82 -30.45 -15.31
C THR A 176 -10.32 -30.16 -15.24
N SER A 177 -10.93 -29.67 -16.32
CA SER A 177 -12.38 -29.47 -16.39
C SER A 177 -13.14 -30.71 -16.89
N ALA A 178 -12.45 -31.71 -17.45
CA ALA A 178 -13.07 -32.95 -17.95
C ALA A 178 -13.07 -34.10 -16.92
N GLU A 179 -12.32 -34.01 -15.81
CA GLU A 179 -12.26 -35.05 -14.77
C GLU A 179 -13.20 -34.81 -13.57
N LYS A 180 -14.17 -33.89 -13.69
CA LYS A 180 -15.25 -33.68 -12.70
C LYS A 180 -16.64 -33.66 -13.34
N SER A 181 -16.93 -34.62 -14.21
CA SER A 181 -18.29 -34.92 -14.67
C SER A 181 -18.50 -36.42 -14.70
#